data_AF-A0A816RDT3-F1
#
_entry.id   AF-A0A816RDT3-F1
#
_cell.length_a   1.000
_cell.length_b   1.000
_cell.length_c   1.000
_cell.angle_alpha   90.00
_cell.angle_beta   90.00
_cell.angle_gamma   90.00
#
_symmetry.space_group_name_H-M   'P 1'
#
loop_
_entity.id
_entity.type
_entity.pdbx_description
1 polymer ?
#
loop_
_entity_poly.entity_id
_entity_poly.type
_entity_poly.pdbx_seq_one_letter_code
_entity_poly.pdbx_strand_id
1 'polypeptide(L)'
;MVGFNAKNLDCIESFYICNFCSLVLRKPVQLIDYGHRLCQSCANEQTGKLIRCSEHCEKAPRENNSDQNIDALKEVFQTINILSDGVGNLVGELKSLSTECDQLGNRLQTSIQESSRVHKSIEEQHPSIDDIKSKQEMIEQEIPSIIKKIDDMSRNSCDGTNQQNHIIDSFQPDVRSNSFQRPRFNMNIASGIPKFAPSIFQQENNSYVYDNVMFIKVIVDFGNIPNGIIPSYVSS
;
A
#
# COMPACT_ATOMS: atom_id res chain seq x y z
N MET A 1 -80.46 -38.59 -39.28
CA MET A 1 -81.28 -37.93 -40.33
C MET A 1 -80.52 -36.74 -40.89
N VAL A 2 -80.53 -36.56 -42.21
CA VAL A 2 -79.94 -35.40 -42.91
C VAL A 2 -80.92 -34.21 -42.87
N GLY A 3 -80.73 -33.20 -43.73
CA GLY A 3 -81.50 -31.93 -43.76
C GLY A 3 -83.04 -32.04 -43.74
N PHE A 4 -83.72 -30.91 -43.89
CA PHE A 4 -85.17 -30.86 -44.02
C PHE A 4 -85.57 -30.88 -45.49
N ASN A 5 -86.51 -31.77 -45.83
CA ASN A 5 -87.13 -31.82 -47.15
C ASN A 5 -88.30 -30.83 -47.18
N ALA A 6 -88.11 -29.69 -47.86
CA ALA A 6 -89.14 -28.65 -48.00
C ALA A 6 -89.79 -28.75 -49.38
N LYS A 7 -91.11 -28.60 -49.43
CA LYS A 7 -91.87 -28.45 -50.68
C LYS A 7 -91.60 -27.01 -51.17
N ASN A 8 -90.90 -26.84 -52.30
CA ASN A 8 -90.41 -25.57 -52.89
C ASN A 8 -88.99 -25.16 -52.48
N LEU A 9 -88.00 -26.03 -52.74
CA LEU A 9 -86.59 -25.74 -52.53
C LEU A 9 -86.07 -24.57 -53.40
N ASP A 10 -86.64 -24.37 -54.58
CA ASP A 10 -86.20 -23.36 -55.57
C ASP A 10 -86.49 -21.92 -55.14
N CYS A 11 -87.39 -21.71 -54.17
CA CYS A 11 -87.70 -20.39 -53.61
C CYS A 11 -86.87 -20.06 -52.36
N ILE A 12 -86.03 -20.98 -51.90
CA ILE A 12 -85.23 -20.82 -50.69
C ILE A 12 -83.85 -20.33 -51.09
N GLU A 13 -83.38 -19.25 -50.45
CA GLU A 13 -82.04 -18.75 -50.68
C GLU A 13 -80.99 -19.83 -50.40
N SER A 14 -79.97 -19.91 -51.26
CA SER A 14 -78.92 -20.92 -51.22
C SER A 14 -78.17 -20.98 -49.87
N PHE A 15 -78.18 -19.89 -49.10
CA PHE A 15 -77.60 -19.80 -47.76
C PHE A 15 -78.27 -20.71 -46.71
N TYR A 16 -79.54 -21.08 -46.92
CA TYR A 16 -80.28 -22.00 -46.05
C TYR A 16 -80.20 -23.46 -46.50
N ILE A 17 -79.44 -23.75 -47.56
CA ILE A 17 -79.28 -25.07 -48.14
C ILE A 17 -77.94 -25.66 -47.72
N CYS A 18 -77.96 -26.93 -47.30
CA CYS A 18 -76.77 -27.69 -46.92
C CYS A 18 -75.93 -27.99 -48.15
N ASN A 19 -74.64 -27.60 -48.13
CA ASN A 19 -73.75 -27.82 -49.27
C ASN A 19 -73.39 -29.30 -49.54
N PHE A 20 -73.75 -30.22 -48.63
CA PHE A 20 -73.51 -31.66 -48.81
C PHE A 20 -74.75 -32.40 -49.27
N CYS A 21 -75.85 -32.32 -48.50
CA CYS A 21 -77.08 -33.06 -48.83
C CYS A 21 -78.05 -32.28 -49.72
N SER A 22 -77.75 -31.03 -50.07
CA SER A 22 -78.58 -30.14 -50.91
C SER A 22 -80.03 -30.00 -50.43
N LEU A 23 -80.25 -30.14 -49.12
CA LEU A 23 -81.54 -29.97 -48.45
C LEU A 23 -81.47 -28.77 -47.50
N VAL A 24 -82.62 -28.26 -47.03
CA VAL A 24 -82.64 -27.18 -46.04
C VAL A 24 -81.87 -27.60 -44.78
N LEU A 25 -81.04 -26.70 -44.26
CA LEU A 25 -80.13 -26.98 -43.15
C LEU A 25 -80.88 -27.47 -41.90
N ARG A 26 -80.50 -28.65 -41.40
CA ARG A 26 -80.94 -29.17 -40.10
C ARG A 26 -79.79 -29.08 -39.12
N LYS A 27 -79.95 -28.25 -38.08
CA LYS A 27 -78.89 -27.90 -37.11
C LYS A 27 -77.64 -27.41 -37.85
N PRO A 28 -77.68 -26.20 -38.44
CA PRO A 28 -76.60 -25.71 -39.27
C PRO A 28 -75.29 -25.59 -38.49
N VAL A 29 -74.20 -26.06 -39.10
CA VAL A 29 -72.83 -25.89 -38.66
C VAL A 29 -72.09 -25.16 -39.78
N GLN A 30 -71.30 -24.16 -39.41
CA GLN A 30 -70.45 -23.42 -40.34
C GLN A 30 -69.01 -23.90 -40.16
N LEU A 31 -68.36 -24.31 -41.25
CA LEU A 31 -66.94 -24.66 -41.23
C LEU A 31 -66.09 -23.40 -41.11
N ILE A 32 -65.06 -23.47 -40.27
CA ILE A 32 -64.23 -22.32 -39.87
C ILE A 32 -63.40 -21.81 -41.06
N ASP A 33 -62.95 -22.71 -41.94
CA ASP A 33 -61.96 -22.37 -42.97
C ASP A 33 -62.56 -21.62 -44.18
N TYR A 34 -63.82 -21.90 -44.55
CA TYR A 34 -64.43 -21.38 -45.79
C TYR A 34 -65.85 -20.82 -45.59
N GLY A 35 -66.41 -20.92 -44.39
CA GLY A 35 -67.75 -20.43 -44.09
C GLY A 35 -68.91 -21.24 -44.71
N HIS A 36 -68.63 -22.43 -45.25
CA HIS A 36 -69.66 -23.30 -45.80
C HIS A 36 -70.59 -23.85 -44.72
N ARG A 37 -71.89 -23.89 -45.02
CA ARG A 37 -72.93 -24.34 -44.11
C ARG A 37 -73.37 -25.76 -44.42
N LEU A 38 -73.36 -26.59 -43.39
CA LEU A 38 -73.71 -28.01 -43.45
C LEU A 38 -74.72 -28.33 -42.35
N CYS A 39 -75.51 -29.39 -42.55
CA CYS A 39 -76.23 -30.01 -41.44
C CYS A 39 -75.20 -30.62 -40.47
N GLN A 40 -75.43 -30.55 -39.16
CA GLN A 40 -74.54 -31.14 -38.16
C GLN A 40 -74.23 -32.63 -38.43
N SER A 41 -75.24 -33.40 -38.87
CA SER A 41 -75.04 -34.81 -39.25
C SER A 41 -74.14 -34.97 -40.47
N CYS A 42 -74.26 -34.09 -41.46
CA CYS A 42 -73.40 -34.08 -42.65
C CYS A 42 -71.98 -33.63 -42.32
N ALA A 43 -71.80 -32.66 -41.42
CA ALA A 43 -70.47 -32.23 -40.97
C ALA A 43 -69.74 -33.37 -40.24
N ASN A 44 -70.43 -34.08 -39.35
CA ASN A 44 -69.85 -35.19 -38.57
C ASN A 44 -69.41 -36.36 -39.47
N GLU A 45 -70.17 -36.65 -40.53
CA GLU A 45 -69.88 -37.74 -41.48
C GLU A 45 -68.68 -37.42 -42.41
N GLN A 46 -68.34 -36.14 -42.56
CA GLN A 46 -67.20 -35.68 -43.36
C GLN A 46 -65.95 -35.37 -42.52
N THR A 47 -65.96 -35.64 -41.22
CA THR A 47 -64.77 -35.44 -40.38
C THR A 47 -63.63 -36.34 -40.85
N GLY A 48 -62.53 -35.73 -41.32
CA GLY A 48 -61.34 -36.43 -41.83
C GLY A 48 -61.30 -36.71 -43.35
N LYS A 49 -62.32 -36.30 -44.12
CA LYS A 49 -62.24 -36.24 -45.59
C LYS A 49 -62.20 -34.79 -46.04
N LEU A 50 -61.37 -34.48 -47.04
CA LEU A 50 -61.34 -33.15 -47.64
C LEU A 50 -62.74 -32.86 -48.21
N ILE A 51 -63.49 -31.98 -47.56
CA ILE A 51 -64.80 -31.54 -48.02
C ILE A 51 -64.54 -30.81 -49.34
N ARG A 52 -64.83 -31.49 -50.45
CA ARG A 52 -64.72 -30.88 -51.78
C ARG A 52 -65.83 -29.84 -51.88
N CYS A 53 -65.45 -28.57 -51.81
CA CYS A 53 -66.33 -27.49 -52.18
C CYS A 53 -66.79 -27.71 -53.63
N SER A 54 -68.02 -27.31 -53.97
CA SER A 54 -68.46 -27.30 -55.36
C SER A 54 -67.51 -26.42 -56.18
N GLU A 55 -67.42 -26.68 -57.49
CA GLU A 55 -66.44 -26.08 -58.42
C GLU A 55 -66.45 -24.53 -58.48
N HIS A 56 -67.35 -23.87 -57.74
CA HIS A 56 -67.53 -22.42 -57.67
C HIS A 56 -66.94 -21.77 -56.41
N CYS A 57 -66.15 -22.49 -55.60
CA CYS A 57 -65.43 -21.88 -54.49
C CYS A 57 -64.11 -21.26 -54.98
N GLU A 58 -64.14 -20.00 -55.41
CA GLU A 58 -62.98 -19.25 -55.94
C GLU A 58 -61.84 -18.97 -54.92
N LYS A 59 -61.93 -19.49 -53.69
CA LYS A 59 -60.97 -19.20 -52.60
C LYS A 59 -60.57 -20.43 -51.81
N ALA A 60 -60.12 -21.49 -52.47
CA ALA A 60 -59.32 -22.52 -51.81
C ALA A 60 -57.83 -22.22 -52.03
N PRO A 61 -57.10 -21.61 -51.07
CA PRO A 61 -55.65 -21.62 -51.13
C PRO A 61 -55.20 -23.07 -50.93
N ARG A 62 -54.40 -23.59 -51.87
CA ARG A 62 -53.57 -24.77 -51.58
C ARG A 62 -52.45 -24.31 -50.65
N GLU A 63 -52.73 -24.19 -49.35
CA GLU A 63 -51.66 -24.03 -48.38
C GLU A 63 -50.90 -25.36 -48.30
N ASN A 64 -49.76 -25.43 -48.97
CA ASN A 64 -48.83 -26.52 -48.79
C ASN A 64 -48.26 -26.38 -47.37
N ASN A 65 -48.67 -27.26 -46.45
CA ASN A 65 -48.08 -27.42 -45.11
C ASN A 65 -46.53 -27.59 -45.11
N SER A 66 -45.88 -27.73 -46.26
CA SER A 66 -44.42 -27.76 -46.40
C SER A 66 -43.76 -26.41 -46.14
N ASP A 67 -44.37 -25.30 -46.55
CA ASP A 67 -43.68 -24.01 -46.59
C ASP A 67 -43.61 -23.35 -45.21
N GLN A 68 -44.68 -23.48 -44.41
CA GLN A 68 -44.69 -23.06 -43.00
C GLN A 68 -43.69 -23.85 -42.13
N ASN A 69 -43.50 -25.14 -42.41
CA ASN A 69 -42.52 -25.97 -41.69
C ASN A 69 -41.07 -25.60 -42.03
N ILE A 70 -40.81 -25.13 -43.26
CA ILE A 70 -39.47 -24.70 -43.69
C ILE A 70 -39.08 -23.39 -43.01
N ASP A 71 -40.00 -22.44 -42.86
CA ASP A 71 -39.70 -21.17 -42.21
C ASP A 71 -39.50 -21.32 -40.70
N ALA A 72 -40.31 -22.17 -40.03
CA ALA A 72 -40.07 -22.54 -38.63
C ALA A 72 -38.69 -23.20 -38.43
N LEU A 73 -38.26 -24.07 -39.35
CA LEU A 73 -36.92 -24.67 -39.31
C LEU A 73 -35.81 -23.63 -39.46
N LYS A 74 -35.96 -22.62 -40.32
CA LYS A 74 -34.98 -21.53 -40.47
C LYS A 74 -34.82 -20.73 -39.18
N GLU A 75 -35.91 -20.41 -38.49
CA GLU A 75 -35.87 -19.72 -37.20
C GLU A 75 -35.13 -20.53 -36.13
N VAL A 76 -35.36 -21.84 -36.10
CA VAL A 76 -34.63 -22.76 -35.21
C VAL A 76 -33.14 -22.77 -35.54
N PHE A 77 -32.75 -22.88 -36.82
CA PHE A 77 -31.35 -22.81 -37.23
C PHE A 77 -30.69 -21.48 -36.86
N GLN A 78 -31.40 -20.37 -37.02
CA GLN A 78 -30.90 -19.05 -36.63
C GLN A 78 -30.66 -18.98 -35.12
N THR A 79 -31.57 -19.53 -34.33
CA THR A 79 -31.43 -19.63 -32.87
C THR A 79 -30.22 -20.49 -32.49
N ILE A 80 -30.02 -21.63 -33.15
CA ILE A 80 -28.86 -22.51 -32.93
C ILE A 80 -27.55 -21.77 -33.23
N ASN A 81 -27.49 -21.00 -34.32
CA ASN A 81 -26.28 -20.25 -34.66
C ASN A 81 -25.96 -19.19 -33.60
N ILE A 82 -26.95 -18.42 -33.15
CA ILE A 82 -26.76 -17.42 -32.08
C ILE A 82 -26.25 -18.08 -30.79
N LEU A 83 -26.83 -19.22 -30.42
CA LEU A 83 -26.39 -19.98 -29.25
C LEU A 83 -24.97 -20.53 -29.42
N SER A 84 -24.63 -21.03 -30.61
CA SER A 84 -23.28 -21.50 -30.94
C SER A 84 -22.24 -20.38 -30.83
N ASP A 85 -22.55 -19.20 -31.35
CA ASP A 85 -21.67 -18.02 -31.23
C ASP A 85 -21.51 -17.59 -29.77
N GLY A 86 -22.62 -17.59 -29.01
CA GLY A 86 -22.60 -17.30 -27.57
C GLY A 86 -21.71 -18.26 -26.79
N VAL A 87 -21.81 -19.57 -27.08
CA VAL A 87 -20.92 -20.59 -26.48
C VAL A 87 -19.47 -20.35 -26.88
N GLY A 88 -19.20 -20.00 -28.14
CA GLY A 88 -17.86 -19.66 -28.61
C GLY A 88 -17.23 -18.50 -27.84
N ASN A 89 -18.01 -17.44 -27.62
CA ASN A 89 -17.57 -16.28 -26.84
C ASN A 89 -17.26 -16.65 -25.38
N LEU A 90 -18.15 -17.38 -24.72
CA LEU A 90 -17.95 -17.84 -23.34
C LEU A 90 -16.71 -18.73 -23.20
N VAL A 91 -16.46 -19.61 -24.18
CA VAL A 91 -15.23 -20.42 -24.20
C VAL A 91 -13.98 -19.54 -24.35
N GLY A 92 -14.07 -18.47 -25.15
CA GLY A 92 -13.01 -17.46 -25.27
C GLY A 92 -12.73 -16.75 -23.94
N GLU A 93 -13.77 -16.28 -23.27
CA GLU A 93 -13.68 -15.64 -21.95
C GLU A 93 -13.08 -16.58 -20.89
N LEU A 94 -13.52 -17.84 -20.86
CA LEU A 94 -12.97 -18.86 -19.95
C LEU A 94 -11.47 -19.08 -20.17
N LYS A 95 -11.00 -19.11 -21.42
CA LYS A 95 -9.57 -19.23 -21.73
C LYS A 95 -8.78 -18.00 -21.28
N SER A 96 -9.33 -16.80 -21.51
CA SER A 96 -8.72 -15.55 -21.06
C SER A 96 -8.60 -15.53 -19.53
N LEU A 97 -9.67 -15.90 -18.82
CA LEU A 97 -9.69 -15.96 -17.37
C LEU A 97 -8.71 -17.01 -16.83
N SER A 98 -8.62 -18.18 -17.46
CA SER A 98 -7.61 -19.19 -17.11
C SER A 98 -6.19 -18.63 -17.21
N THR A 99 -5.91 -17.90 -18.28
CA THR A 99 -4.59 -17.29 -18.50
C THR A 99 -4.29 -16.23 -17.43
N GLU A 100 -5.29 -15.44 -17.04
CA GLU A 100 -5.15 -14.43 -15.98
C GLU A 100 -4.89 -15.09 -14.62
N CYS A 101 -5.59 -16.18 -14.29
CA CYS A 101 -5.33 -16.97 -13.08
C CYS A 101 -3.89 -17.49 -13.04
N ASP A 102 -3.36 -18.01 -14.15
CA ASP A 102 -1.98 -18.48 -14.24
C ASP A 102 -0.97 -17.33 -14.03
N GLN A 103 -1.24 -16.17 -14.63
CA GLN A 103 -0.41 -14.98 -14.45
C GLN A 103 -0.41 -14.49 -13.01
N LEU A 104 -1.58 -14.44 -12.36
CA LEU A 104 -1.72 -14.07 -10.96
C LEU A 104 -0.99 -15.07 -10.05
N GLY A 105 -1.07 -16.37 -10.35
CA GLY A 105 -0.31 -17.41 -9.65
C GLY A 105 1.20 -17.17 -9.71
N ASN A 106 1.73 -16.86 -10.90
CA ASN A 106 3.15 -16.56 -11.09
C ASN A 106 3.60 -15.30 -10.33
N ARG A 107 2.77 -14.25 -10.33
CA ARG A 107 3.03 -13.02 -9.58
C ARG A 107 3.05 -13.27 -8.07
N LEU A 108 2.09 -14.05 -7.57
CA LEU A 108 2.04 -14.43 -6.16
C LEU A 108 3.29 -15.22 -5.76
N GLN A 109 3.71 -16.20 -6.59
CA GLN A 109 4.92 -16.98 -6.34
C GLN A 109 6.18 -16.09 -6.27
N THR A 110 6.29 -15.12 -7.16
CA THR A 110 7.40 -14.16 -7.17
C THR A 110 7.41 -13.33 -5.90
N SER A 111 6.25 -12.80 -5.48
CA SER A 111 6.12 -12.00 -4.27
C SER A 111 6.45 -12.81 -3.00
N ILE A 112 6.05 -14.09 -2.95
CA ILE A 112 6.43 -15.01 -1.86
C ILE A 112 7.95 -15.20 -1.80
N GLN A 113 8.62 -15.35 -2.94
CA GLN A 113 10.08 -15.50 -3.00
C GLN A 113 10.80 -14.22 -2.53
N GLU A 114 10.32 -13.05 -2.94
CA GLU A 114 10.86 -11.77 -2.49
C GLU A 114 10.69 -11.57 -0.98
N SER A 115 9.49 -11.84 -0.46
CA SER A 115 9.22 -11.78 0.98
C SER A 115 10.14 -12.72 1.77
N SER A 116 10.34 -13.95 1.27
CA SER A 116 11.25 -14.92 1.89
C SER A 116 12.71 -14.44 1.89
N ARG A 117 13.16 -13.74 0.85
CA ARG A 117 14.51 -13.14 0.80
C ARG A 117 14.67 -12.04 1.83
N VAL A 118 13.68 -11.14 1.93
CA VAL A 118 13.69 -10.05 2.91
C VAL A 118 13.68 -10.62 4.33
N HIS A 119 12.87 -11.64 4.59
CA HIS A 119 12.82 -12.29 5.89
C HIS A 119 14.19 -12.85 6.33
N LYS A 120 14.87 -13.60 5.45
CA LYS A 120 16.23 -14.10 5.72
C LYS A 120 17.22 -12.97 5.98
N SER A 121 17.16 -11.89 5.19
CA SER A 121 18.03 -10.73 5.41
C SER A 121 17.79 -10.08 6.76
N ILE A 122 16.55 -10.06 7.26
CA ILE A 122 16.23 -9.54 8.59
C ILE A 122 16.76 -10.49 9.68
N GLU A 123 16.54 -11.80 9.52
CA GLU A 123 17.05 -12.83 10.45
C GLU A 123 18.58 -12.78 10.57
N GLU A 124 19.29 -12.55 9.49
CA GLU A 124 20.76 -12.42 9.49
C GLU A 124 21.25 -11.15 10.22
N GLN A 125 20.46 -10.08 10.26
CA GLN A 125 20.82 -8.83 10.95
C GLN A 125 20.49 -8.84 12.45
N HIS A 126 19.59 -9.72 12.90
CA HIS A 126 19.18 -9.81 14.30
C HIS A 126 20.35 -9.98 15.29
N PRO A 127 21.31 -10.90 15.08
CA PRO A 127 22.44 -11.09 16.00
C PRO A 127 23.30 -9.83 16.16
N SER A 128 23.52 -9.08 15.08
CA SER A 128 24.28 -7.83 15.14
C SER A 128 23.55 -6.75 15.94
N ILE A 129 22.22 -6.70 15.87
CA ILE A 129 21.42 -5.76 16.66
C ILE A 129 21.46 -6.13 18.14
N ASP A 130 21.40 -7.42 18.46
CA ASP A 130 21.47 -7.89 19.84
C ASP A 130 22.85 -7.63 20.46
N ASP A 131 23.93 -7.82 19.70
CA ASP A 131 25.29 -7.42 20.12
C ASP A 131 25.40 -5.92 20.40
N ILE A 132 24.79 -5.08 19.55
CA ILE A 132 24.77 -3.63 19.75
C ILE A 132 23.97 -3.26 21.01
N LYS A 133 22.82 -3.90 21.23
CA LYS A 133 22.01 -3.67 22.44
C LYS A 133 22.78 -4.08 23.71
N SER A 134 23.46 -5.22 23.69
CA SER A 134 24.29 -5.66 24.81
C SER A 134 25.39 -4.65 25.12
N LYS A 135 26.08 -4.14 24.08
CA LYS A 135 27.08 -3.07 24.25
C LYS A 135 26.49 -1.79 24.80
N GLN A 136 25.30 -1.40 24.35
CA GLN A 136 24.59 -0.23 24.87
C GLN A 136 24.26 -0.41 26.36
N GLU A 137 23.77 -1.58 26.76
CA GLU A 137 23.44 -1.88 28.16
C GLU A 137 24.69 -1.86 29.05
N MET A 138 25.82 -2.38 28.57
CA MET A 138 27.10 -2.27 29.29
C MET A 138 27.51 -0.81 29.52
N ILE A 139 27.39 0.04 28.49
CA ILE A 139 27.71 1.48 28.59
C ILE A 139 26.75 2.17 29.57
N GLU A 140 25.46 1.87 29.49
CA GLU A 140 24.44 2.42 30.40
C GLU A 140 24.70 2.02 31.86
N GLN A 141 25.24 0.84 32.13
CA GLN A 141 25.65 0.41 33.47
C GLN A 141 26.91 1.13 33.97
N GLU A 142 27.83 1.54 33.09
CA GLU A 142 29.06 2.24 33.47
C GLU A 142 28.85 3.74 33.72
N ILE A 143 27.93 4.38 33.00
CA ILE A 143 27.64 5.82 33.10
C ILE A 143 27.39 6.29 34.55
N PRO A 144 26.56 5.63 35.37
CA PRO A 144 26.32 6.03 36.76
C PRO A 144 27.58 6.03 37.62
N SER A 145 28.49 5.08 37.40
CA SER A 145 29.76 5.00 38.12
C SER A 145 30.72 6.13 37.72
N ILE A 146 30.71 6.52 36.44
CA ILE A 146 31.49 7.66 35.94
C ILE A 146 30.91 8.98 36.45
N ILE A 147 29.59 9.16 36.39
CA ILE A 147 28.90 10.34 36.94
C ILE A 147 29.23 10.47 38.43
N LYS A 148 29.14 9.37 39.20
CA LYS A 148 29.50 9.38 40.62
C LYS A 148 30.95 9.80 40.83
N LYS A 149 31.90 9.29 40.05
CA LYS A 149 33.32 9.73 40.13
C LYS A 149 33.50 11.22 39.84
N ILE A 150 32.79 11.76 38.86
CA ILE A 150 32.82 13.20 38.51
C ILE A 150 32.21 14.05 39.64
N ASP A 151 31.09 13.59 40.20
CA ASP A 151 30.41 14.21 41.33
C ASP A 151 31.30 14.20 42.58
N ASP A 152 31.95 13.08 42.87
CA ASP A 152 32.87 12.94 44.01
C ASP A 152 34.12 13.82 43.82
N MET A 153 34.62 13.94 42.58
CA MET A 153 35.65 14.93 42.23
C MET A 153 35.17 16.38 42.39
N SER A 154 33.89 16.66 42.12
CA SER A 154 33.32 18.01 42.25
C SER A 154 32.98 18.37 43.70
N ARG A 155 32.55 17.41 44.53
CA ARG A 155 32.23 17.63 45.96
C ARG A 155 33.48 17.74 46.84
N ASN A 156 34.60 17.13 46.45
CA ASN A 156 35.88 17.33 47.13
C ASN A 156 36.55 18.68 46.78
N SER A 157 35.89 19.51 45.97
CA SER A 157 36.29 20.88 45.67
C SER A 157 35.26 21.84 46.28
N CYS A 158 35.48 22.26 47.52
CA CYS A 158 34.80 23.42 48.12
C CYS A 158 35.38 24.76 47.61
N ASP A 159 36.05 24.73 46.44
CA ASP A 159 36.92 25.77 45.93
C ASP A 159 36.88 25.66 44.40
N GLY A 160 35.76 26.04 43.78
CA GLY A 160 35.40 25.74 42.39
C GLY A 160 36.48 25.94 41.32
N THR A 161 37.34 24.94 41.13
CA THR A 161 38.38 24.84 40.10
C THR A 161 38.86 23.39 40.00
N ASN A 162 38.38 22.67 38.99
CA ASN A 162 38.78 21.29 38.70
C ASN A 162 40.00 21.27 37.75
N GLN A 163 41.08 21.87 38.22
CA GLN A 163 42.46 21.70 37.75
C GLN A 163 43.30 21.69 39.03
N GLN A 164 44.40 20.93 39.11
CA GLN A 164 45.32 21.09 40.24
C GLN A 164 45.69 22.57 40.34
N ASN A 165 45.19 23.27 41.35
CA ASN A 165 45.39 24.70 41.47
C ASN A 165 46.87 24.97 41.66
N HIS A 166 47.53 25.47 40.62
CA HIS A 166 48.88 26.01 40.75
C HIS A 166 48.88 27.03 41.89
N ILE A 167 49.87 26.96 42.79
CA ILE A 167 50.05 28.00 43.80
C ILE A 167 50.52 29.26 43.07
N ILE A 168 49.71 30.30 43.11
CA ILE A 168 49.97 31.58 42.45
C ILE A 168 49.94 32.67 43.50
N ASP A 169 50.96 33.52 43.48
CA ASP A 169 51.04 34.71 44.29
C ASP A 169 51.74 35.79 43.48
N SER A 170 51.38 37.04 43.72
CA SER A 170 51.81 38.17 42.90
C SER A 170 52.04 39.38 43.79
N PHE A 171 53.01 40.20 43.40
CA PHE A 171 53.27 41.45 44.09
C PHE A 171 53.60 42.53 43.07
N GLN A 172 53.26 43.77 43.40
CA GLN A 172 53.63 44.92 42.59
C GLN A 172 55.04 45.39 42.99
N PRO A 173 55.98 45.54 42.03
CA PRO A 173 57.31 46.08 42.33
C PRO A 173 57.25 47.48 42.96
N ASP A 174 57.92 47.67 44.10
CA ASP A 174 58.12 48.99 44.67
C ASP A 174 59.35 49.67 44.04
N VAL A 175 59.12 50.72 43.24
CA VAL A 175 60.18 51.49 42.56
C VAL A 175 61.16 52.17 43.53
N ARG A 176 60.79 52.35 44.80
CA ARG A 176 61.68 52.90 45.83
C ARG A 176 62.61 51.84 46.41
N SER A 177 62.31 50.55 46.22
CA SER A 177 63.16 49.45 46.67
C SER A 177 64.44 49.35 45.86
N ASN A 178 65.56 49.10 46.53
CA ASN A 178 66.84 48.82 45.87
C ASN A 178 66.79 47.56 44.97
N SER A 179 65.80 46.69 45.14
CA SER A 179 65.57 45.52 44.27
C SER A 179 65.15 45.88 42.85
N PHE A 180 64.45 47.02 42.66
CA PHE A 180 63.85 47.41 41.37
C PHE A 180 64.49 48.66 40.74
N GLN A 181 65.65 49.09 41.25
CA GLN A 181 66.45 50.15 40.65
C GLN A 181 67.37 49.62 39.53
N ARG A 182 67.98 50.53 38.77
CA ARG A 182 68.96 50.18 37.72
C ARG A 182 70.08 49.29 38.29
N PRO A 183 70.37 48.12 37.69
CA PRO A 183 71.45 47.25 38.14
C PRO A 183 72.80 47.96 38.13
N ARG A 184 73.53 47.84 39.24
CA ARG A 184 74.93 48.31 39.37
C ARG A 184 75.96 47.19 39.20
N PHE A 185 75.49 45.94 39.23
CA PHE A 185 76.25 44.70 39.09
C PHE A 185 75.43 43.66 38.30
N ASN A 186 75.87 42.40 38.28
CA ASN A 186 75.24 41.33 37.50
C ASN A 186 73.79 41.01 37.90
N MET A 187 73.39 41.22 39.17
CA MET A 187 72.04 40.95 39.66
C MET A 187 71.63 42.00 40.70
N ASN A 188 70.34 42.32 40.75
CA ASN A 188 69.74 43.11 41.83
C ASN A 188 69.45 42.24 43.06
N ILE A 189 69.12 42.88 44.18
CA ILE A 189 68.63 42.20 45.38
C ILE A 189 67.33 41.48 45.04
N ALA A 190 67.25 40.17 45.29
CA ALA A 190 66.07 39.37 45.03
C ALA A 190 64.84 39.92 45.76
N SER A 191 63.69 39.84 45.10
CA SER A 191 62.39 40.22 45.65
C SER A 191 61.40 39.11 45.33
N GLY A 192 60.62 38.72 46.34
CA GLY A 192 59.71 37.59 46.26
C GLY A 192 58.87 37.48 47.53
N ILE A 193 58.19 36.35 47.70
CA ILE A 193 57.21 36.15 48.77
C ILE A 193 57.73 35.03 49.69
N PRO A 194 58.28 35.36 50.88
CA PRO A 194 58.95 34.38 51.75
C PRO A 194 58.08 33.19 52.19
N LYS A 195 56.74 33.32 52.13
CA LYS A 195 55.77 32.28 52.50
C LYS A 195 54.93 31.82 51.31
N PHE A 196 55.52 31.79 50.11
CA PHE A 196 54.82 31.42 48.88
C PHE A 196 54.16 30.03 48.93
N ALA A 197 54.82 29.03 49.53
CA ALA A 197 54.29 27.66 49.55
C ALA A 197 54.73 26.84 50.80
N PRO A 198 54.38 27.28 52.02
CA PRO A 198 54.85 26.64 53.25
C PRO A 198 54.31 25.21 53.42
N SER A 199 53.12 24.93 52.90
CA SER A 199 52.42 23.65 53.12
C SER A 199 52.87 22.53 52.18
N ILE A 200 53.51 22.82 51.04
CA ILE A 200 53.97 21.81 50.07
C ILE A 200 55.00 20.87 50.71
N PHE A 201 55.95 21.43 51.45
CA PHE A 201 57.07 20.68 52.02
C PHE A 201 56.70 19.89 53.29
N GLN A 202 55.48 20.05 53.80
CA GLN A 202 55.01 19.34 55.00
C GLN A 202 54.15 18.11 54.65
N GLN A 203 53.79 17.92 53.37
CA GLN A 203 52.92 16.84 52.92
C GLN A 203 53.72 15.76 52.17
N GLU A 204 53.67 14.51 52.66
CA GLU A 204 54.35 13.36 52.04
C GLU A 204 53.76 12.98 50.67
N ASN A 205 52.50 13.32 50.41
CA ASN A 205 51.80 13.09 49.13
C ASN A 205 51.40 14.40 48.44
N ASN A 206 52.36 15.32 48.21
CA ASN A 206 52.08 16.54 47.46
C ASN A 206 52.10 16.29 45.94
N SER A 207 51.20 16.92 45.19
CA SER A 207 51.13 16.81 43.73
C SER A 207 52.04 17.77 42.97
N TYR A 208 52.87 18.55 43.68
CA TYR A 208 53.71 19.61 43.11
C TYR A 208 55.15 19.18 42.84
N VAL A 209 55.57 18.06 43.43
CA VAL A 209 56.87 17.41 43.20
C VAL A 209 56.62 16.03 42.59
N TYR A 210 57.12 15.80 41.38
CA TYR A 210 57.05 14.52 40.70
C TYR A 210 58.46 14.09 40.33
N ASP A 211 58.85 12.86 40.70
CA ASP A 211 60.20 12.31 40.43
C ASP A 211 61.35 13.24 40.87
N ASN A 212 61.24 13.81 42.08
CA ASN A 212 62.19 14.81 42.61
C ASN A 212 62.34 16.08 41.74
N VAL A 213 61.38 16.37 40.86
CA VAL A 213 61.36 17.57 40.02
C VAL A 213 60.14 18.43 40.36
N MET A 214 60.36 19.75 40.41
CA MET A 214 59.30 20.75 40.51
C MET A 214 59.43 21.78 39.38
N PHE A 215 58.29 22.31 38.93
CA PHE A 215 58.24 23.34 37.90
C PHE A 215 57.80 24.68 38.51
N ILE A 216 58.55 25.74 38.24
CA ILE A 216 58.23 27.11 38.67
C ILE A 216 58.08 27.98 37.43
N LYS A 217 56.97 28.71 37.34
CA LYS A 217 56.71 29.68 36.27
C LYS A 217 56.66 31.08 36.86
N VAL A 218 57.50 31.98 36.35
CA VAL A 218 57.44 33.42 36.68
C VAL A 218 56.78 34.14 35.53
N ILE A 219 55.78 34.97 35.84
CA ILE A 219 55.09 35.80 34.87
C ILE A 219 55.42 37.26 35.19
N VAL A 220 55.89 37.99 34.17
CA VAL A 220 56.13 39.43 34.26
C VAL A 220 55.07 40.11 33.41
N ASP A 221 54.27 40.98 34.03
CA ASP A 221 53.23 41.72 33.32
C ASP A 221 53.82 42.96 32.65
N PHE A 222 53.70 43.00 31.32
CA PHE A 222 54.13 44.12 30.47
C PHE A 222 52.97 45.00 30.00
N GLY A 223 51.73 44.73 30.44
CA GLY A 223 50.50 45.35 29.92
C GLY A 223 50.45 46.87 30.02
N ASN A 224 51.23 47.47 30.93
CA ASN A 224 51.33 48.92 31.12
C ASN A 224 52.58 49.56 30.48
N ILE A 225 53.35 48.81 29.68
CA ILE A 225 54.56 49.31 29.02
C ILE A 225 54.24 49.66 27.55
N PRO A 226 54.59 50.87 27.05
CA PRO A 226 54.45 51.20 25.64
C PRO A 226 55.20 50.20 24.76
N ASN A 227 54.57 49.72 23.68
CA ASN A 227 55.05 48.66 22.78
C ASN A 227 56.50 48.83 22.25
N GLY A 228 57.08 50.04 22.30
CA GLY A 228 58.45 50.32 21.87
C GLY A 228 59.57 49.97 22.85
N ILE A 229 59.25 49.50 24.07
CA ILE A 229 60.25 49.19 25.13
C ILE A 229 60.28 47.69 25.47
N ILE A 230 59.33 46.89 24.94
CA ILE A 230 59.26 45.46 25.21
C ILE A 230 60.39 44.75 24.44
N PRO A 231 61.28 44.00 25.11
CA PRO A 231 62.30 43.23 24.42
C PRO A 231 61.70 42.24 23.43
N SER A 232 62.28 42.15 22.23
CA SER A 232 61.73 41.42 21.07
C SER A 232 61.55 39.91 21.26
N TYR A 233 62.00 39.34 22.38
CA TYR A 233 61.90 37.92 22.71
C TYR A 233 60.68 37.57 23.59
N VAL A 234 59.84 38.54 23.95
CA VAL A 234 58.62 38.31 24.77
C VAL A 234 57.37 38.11 23.89
N SER A 235 57.51 38.14 22.57
CA SER A 235 56.41 38.02 21.60
C SER A 235 56.46 36.69 20.84
N SER A 236 56.29 35.56 21.54
CA SER A 236 56.16 34.22 20.95
C SER A 236 55.11 33.42 21.70
#